data_AF-A0A166U4R0-F1
#
_entry.id   AF-A0A166U4R0-F1
#
_cell.length_a   1.000
_cell.length_b   1.000
_cell.length_c   1.000
_cell.angle_alpha   90.00
_cell.angle_beta   90.00
_cell.angle_gamma   90.00
#
_symmetry.space_group_name_H-M   'P 1'
#
loop_
_entity.id
_entity.type
_entity.pdbx_description
1 polymer ?
#
loop_
_entity_poly.entity_id
_entity_poly.type
_entity_poly.pdbx_seq_one_letter_code
_entity_poly.pdbx_strand_id
1 'polypeptide(L)'
;MKGQYAFCPKSGAPLSENVHYDELGRSSRHVVSDDSLQRMETEGEMTNGSLRSSKIALFSYFKRCYERHYAANSKLYSRSTIALGRLKRTASGRDAWDMYVWYALAERLARLGFDAEWMNAHIEPRCPQCSGRLKYEQLACDEIIGICGTDCTDDRSDRLEEIRETVADLYSRAFAEESGEQLSADDLVRL
;
A
#
# COMPACT_ATOMS: atom_id res chain seq x y z
N MET A 1 -1.62 1.15 6.42
CA MET A 1 -1.08 2.26 5.61
C MET A 1 -1.07 3.57 6.39
N LYS A 2 -0.21 4.52 5.99
CA LYS A 2 -0.04 5.87 6.57
C LYS A 2 -0.46 6.93 5.55
N GLY A 3 -1.01 8.05 6.02
CA GLY A 3 -1.38 9.19 5.16
C GLY A 3 -2.88 9.33 4.93
N GLN A 4 -3.25 9.77 3.73
CA GLN A 4 -4.66 9.95 3.33
C GLN A 4 -5.44 8.65 3.46
N TYR A 5 -4.81 7.54 3.10
CA TYR A 5 -5.37 6.19 3.10
C TYR A 5 -5.11 5.41 4.41
N ALA A 6 -4.89 6.11 5.52
CA ALA A 6 -4.62 5.42 6.77
C ALA A 6 -5.85 4.68 7.31
N PHE A 7 -5.56 3.54 7.94
CA PHE A 7 -6.53 2.65 8.56
C PHE A 7 -5.89 2.03 9.80
N CYS A 8 -6.69 1.44 10.69
CA CYS A 8 -6.17 0.75 11.87
C CYS A 8 -5.21 -0.38 11.47
N PRO A 9 -3.91 -0.34 11.83
CA PRO A 9 -2.93 -1.30 11.33
C PRO A 9 -3.16 -2.73 11.84
N LYS A 10 -3.99 -2.91 12.88
CA LYS A 10 -4.36 -4.22 13.44
C LYS A 10 -5.57 -4.83 12.75
N SER A 11 -6.66 -4.06 12.63
CA SER A 11 -7.98 -4.54 12.17
C SER A 11 -8.33 -4.15 10.73
N GLY A 12 -7.76 -3.07 10.20
CA GLY A 12 -8.14 -2.51 8.90
C GLY A 12 -9.31 -1.54 8.96
N ALA A 13 -9.83 -1.28 10.16
CA ALA A 13 -10.92 -0.33 10.39
C ALA A 13 -10.61 1.07 9.84
N PRO A 14 -11.62 1.80 9.34
CA PRO A 14 -11.46 3.19 8.97
C PRO A 14 -11.13 4.06 10.20
N LEU A 15 -10.50 5.20 9.96
CA LEU A 15 -10.21 6.19 10.99
C LEU A 15 -11.18 7.37 10.86
N SER A 16 -11.51 8.02 11.98
CA SER A 16 -12.40 9.18 12.03
C SER A 16 -11.84 10.35 11.25
N GLU A 17 -12.70 11.27 10.82
CA GLU A 17 -12.25 12.55 10.23
C GLU A 17 -11.64 13.47 11.29
N ASN A 18 -12.10 13.36 12.54
CA ASN A 18 -11.59 14.15 13.66
C ASN A 18 -10.13 13.80 13.96
N VAL A 19 -9.26 14.82 13.84
CA VAL A 19 -7.84 14.74 14.14
C VAL A 19 -7.57 15.31 15.52
N HIS A 20 -6.86 14.54 16.34
CA HIS A 20 -6.41 14.92 17.66
C HIS A 20 -4.90 15.12 17.65
N TYR A 21 -4.43 16.19 18.28
CA TYR A 21 -3.01 16.49 18.39
C TYR A 21 -2.55 16.26 19.83
N ASP A 22 -1.43 15.55 19.99
CA ASP A 22 -0.77 15.43 21.30
C ASP A 22 0.02 16.71 21.64
N GLU A 23 0.62 16.74 22.84
CA GLU A 23 1.43 17.86 23.32
C GLU A 23 2.65 18.17 22.43
N LEU A 24 3.07 17.21 21.59
CA LEU A 24 4.18 17.34 20.64
C LEU A 24 3.69 17.69 19.22
N GLY A 25 2.40 17.97 19.04
CA GLY A 25 1.79 18.30 17.77
C GLY A 25 1.63 17.10 16.81
N ARG A 26 1.74 15.87 17.30
CA ARG A 26 1.53 14.67 16.49
C ARG A 26 0.04 14.41 16.37
N SER A 27 -0.43 14.29 15.14
CA SER A 27 -1.82 13.94 14.88
C SER A 27 -2.13 12.49 15.25
N SER A 28 -3.38 12.19 15.51
CA SER A 28 -3.93 10.84 15.65
C SER A 28 -5.43 10.89 15.39
N ARG A 29 -6.02 9.76 14.98
CA ARG A 29 -7.46 9.64 14.68
C ARG A 29 -8.02 8.42 15.39
N HIS A 30 -9.29 8.50 15.76
CA HIS A 30 -9.99 7.38 16.38
C HIS A 30 -10.27 6.30 15.36
N VAL A 31 -10.18 5.03 15.78
CA VAL A 31 -10.72 3.92 15.01
C VAL A 31 -12.25 3.99 15.03
N VAL A 32 -12.87 3.99 13.85
CA VAL A 32 -14.32 3.95 13.70
C VAL A 32 -14.77 2.48 13.69
N SER A 33 -15.70 2.15 14.58
CA SER A 33 -16.38 0.86 14.62
C SER A 33 -17.01 0.58 13.25
N ASP A 34 -16.65 -0.56 12.66
CA ASP A 34 -17.27 -1.13 11.47
C ASP A 34 -17.96 -2.42 11.95
N ASP A 35 -19.23 -2.63 11.61
CA ASP A 35 -20.00 -3.82 12.02
C ASP A 35 -19.31 -5.13 11.62
N SER A 36 -18.43 -5.10 10.62
CA SER A 36 -17.60 -6.24 10.23
C SER A 36 -16.44 -6.59 11.19
N LEU A 37 -16.16 -5.73 12.20
CA LEU A 37 -14.97 -5.79 13.06
C LEU A 37 -15.27 -5.90 14.56
N GLN A 38 -16.52 -6.16 14.98
CA GLN A 38 -16.94 -6.32 16.40
C GLN A 38 -16.12 -7.32 17.24
N ARG A 39 -15.24 -8.12 16.63
CA ARG A 39 -14.38 -9.10 17.32
C ARG A 39 -12.98 -8.60 17.71
N MET A 40 -12.57 -7.40 17.31
CA MET A 40 -11.29 -6.82 17.74
C MET A 40 -11.56 -5.60 18.60
N GLU A 41 -11.27 -5.69 19.90
CA GLU A 41 -11.25 -4.58 20.87
C GLU A 41 -10.26 -3.49 20.39
N THR A 42 -10.69 -2.69 19.41
CA THR A 42 -9.94 -1.57 18.83
C THR A 42 -10.71 -0.27 18.94
N GLU A 43 -11.92 -0.31 19.49
CA GLU A 43 -12.74 0.86 19.78
C GLU A 43 -12.03 1.75 20.82
N GLY A 44 -11.79 3.01 20.47
CA GLY A 44 -11.03 3.96 21.29
C GLY A 44 -9.52 4.00 21.04
N GLU A 45 -8.94 3.08 20.25
CA GLU A 45 -7.53 3.17 19.87
C GLU A 45 -7.30 4.39 18.96
N MET A 46 -6.27 5.18 19.25
CA MET A 46 -5.88 6.33 18.44
C MET A 46 -4.68 5.96 17.59
N THR A 47 -4.77 6.16 16.27
CA THR A 47 -3.68 5.84 15.34
C THR A 47 -3.67 6.78 14.14
N ASN A 48 -2.51 6.90 13.52
CA ASN A 48 -2.33 7.56 12.21
C ASN A 48 -2.13 6.54 11.08
N GLY A 49 -2.48 5.28 11.37
CA GLY A 49 -2.06 4.14 10.59
C GLY A 49 -0.59 3.81 10.80
N SER A 50 -0.08 2.92 9.95
CA SER A 50 1.29 2.41 10.01
C SER A 50 1.81 2.19 8.60
N LEU A 51 3.14 2.25 8.46
CA LEU A 51 3.81 1.80 7.24
C LEU A 51 3.64 0.30 7.04
N ARG A 52 3.49 -0.46 8.12
CA ARG A 52 3.26 -1.91 8.09
C ARG A 52 2.00 -2.25 8.88
N SER A 53 1.02 -2.85 8.23
CA SER A 53 -0.16 -3.40 8.87
C SER A 53 -0.14 -4.93 8.90
N SER A 54 -1.02 -5.49 9.74
CA SER A 54 -1.33 -6.91 9.71
C SER A 54 -1.90 -7.31 8.33
N LYS A 55 -1.79 -8.60 7.99
CA LYS A 55 -2.41 -9.16 6.78
C LYS A 55 -3.93 -8.94 6.79
N ILE A 56 -4.57 -9.16 7.94
CA ILE A 56 -6.02 -9.01 8.12
C ILE A 56 -6.43 -7.56 7.88
N ALA A 57 -5.67 -6.60 8.41
CA ALA A 57 -5.94 -5.18 8.23
C ALA A 57 -5.85 -4.75 6.77
N LEU A 58 -4.78 -5.16 6.07
CA LEU A 58 -4.59 -4.79 4.67
C LEU A 58 -5.63 -5.46 3.75
N PHE A 59 -6.03 -6.69 4.04
CA PHE A 59 -7.11 -7.37 3.32
C PHE A 59 -8.48 -6.71 3.56
N SER A 60 -8.79 -6.32 4.80
CA SER A 60 -10.03 -5.62 5.12
C SER A 60 -10.08 -4.24 4.43
N TYR A 61 -8.94 -3.54 4.40
CA TYR A 61 -8.79 -2.31 3.61
C TYR A 61 -9.03 -2.55 2.12
N PHE A 62 -8.39 -3.59 1.54
CA PHE A 62 -8.59 -3.99 0.15
C PHE A 62 -10.07 -4.23 -0.19
N LYS A 63 -10.76 -5.04 0.62
CA LYS A 63 -12.18 -5.37 0.42
C LYS A 63 -13.04 -4.11 0.41
N ARG A 64 -12.86 -3.24 1.42
CA ARG A 64 -13.58 -1.97 1.52
C ARG A 64 -13.34 -1.05 0.32
N CYS A 65 -12.12 -0.98 -0.19
CA CYS A 65 -11.82 -0.14 -1.36
C CYS A 65 -12.48 -0.68 -2.62
N TYR A 66 -12.50 -2.00 -2.81
CA TYR A 66 -13.19 -2.62 -3.94
C TYR A 66 -14.71 -2.41 -3.87
N GLU A 67 -15.32 -2.62 -2.69
CA GLU A 67 -16.77 -2.52 -2.49
C GLU A 67 -17.32 -1.08 -2.59
N ARG A 68 -16.45 -0.06 -2.60
CA ARG A 68 -16.85 1.33 -2.93
C ARG A 68 -17.20 1.52 -4.41
N HIS A 69 -16.62 0.70 -5.28
CA HIS A 69 -16.71 0.85 -6.74
C HIS A 69 -17.45 -0.32 -7.38
N TYR A 70 -17.44 -1.49 -6.75
CA TYR A 70 -17.91 -2.75 -7.33
C TYR A 70 -18.71 -3.59 -6.34
N ALA A 71 -19.54 -4.51 -6.85
CA ALA A 71 -20.19 -5.52 -6.03
C ALA A 71 -19.19 -6.56 -5.52
N ALA A 72 -19.48 -7.17 -4.36
CA ALA A 72 -18.59 -8.15 -3.73
C ALA A 72 -18.18 -9.30 -4.68
N ASN A 73 -16.89 -9.65 -4.68
CA ASN A 73 -16.32 -10.66 -5.58
C ASN A 73 -15.52 -11.73 -4.83
N SER A 74 -16.16 -12.87 -4.56
CA SER A 74 -15.56 -13.96 -3.77
C SER A 74 -14.30 -14.55 -4.40
N LYS A 75 -14.25 -14.67 -5.72
CA LYS A 75 -13.09 -15.19 -6.45
C LYS A 75 -11.89 -14.25 -6.31
N LEU A 76 -12.11 -12.95 -6.48
CA LEU A 76 -11.11 -11.91 -6.27
C LEU A 76 -10.59 -11.96 -4.83
N TYR A 77 -11.49 -12.01 -3.84
CA TYR A 77 -11.13 -12.02 -2.42
C TYR A 77 -10.30 -13.22 -2.01
N SER A 78 -10.66 -14.42 -2.50
CA SER A 78 -9.90 -15.64 -2.27
C SER A 78 -8.49 -15.54 -2.85
N ARG A 79 -8.36 -15.10 -4.11
CA ARG A 79 -7.06 -14.92 -4.78
C ARG A 79 -6.20 -13.87 -4.09
N SER A 80 -6.81 -12.75 -3.70
CA SER A 80 -6.14 -11.66 -2.99
C SER A 80 -5.62 -12.10 -1.63
N THR A 81 -6.41 -12.86 -0.87
CA THR A 81 -6.00 -13.38 0.45
C THR A 81 -4.77 -14.27 0.36
N ILE A 82 -4.72 -15.16 -0.64
CA ILE A 82 -3.59 -16.07 -0.87
C ILE A 82 -2.36 -15.27 -1.28
N ALA A 83 -2.48 -14.41 -2.29
CA ALA A 83 -1.38 -13.59 -2.79
C ALA A 83 -0.81 -12.69 -1.69
N LEU A 84 -1.67 -12.03 -0.92
CA LEU A 84 -1.27 -11.18 0.20
C LEU A 84 -0.54 -11.97 1.29
N GLY A 85 -0.98 -13.20 1.57
CA GLY A 85 -0.30 -14.10 2.50
C GLY A 85 1.09 -14.53 2.03
N ARG A 86 1.32 -14.65 0.71
CA ARG A 86 2.64 -14.92 0.13
C ARG A 86 3.53 -13.68 0.23
N LEU A 87 3.05 -12.54 -0.29
CA LEU A 87 3.76 -11.26 -0.25
C LEU A 87 4.19 -10.84 1.16
N LYS A 88 3.29 -10.88 2.14
CA LYS A 88 3.60 -10.51 3.54
C LYS A 88 4.59 -11.46 4.23
N ARG A 89 4.69 -12.73 3.79
CA ARG A 89 5.70 -13.67 4.31
C ARG A 89 7.07 -13.46 3.67
N THR A 90 7.09 -13.11 2.38
CA THR A 90 8.32 -12.83 1.63
C THR A 90 8.91 -11.47 1.96
N ALA A 91 8.07 -10.47 2.24
CA ALA A 91 8.51 -9.12 2.54
C ALA A 91 9.20 -9.06 3.91
N SER A 92 10.34 -8.38 3.95
CA SER A 92 11.09 -8.10 5.18
C SER A 92 11.63 -6.68 5.14
N GLY A 93 12.11 -6.15 6.27
CA GLY A 93 12.71 -4.81 6.28
C GLY A 93 11.78 -3.74 5.69
N ARG A 94 12.31 -2.86 4.84
CA ARG A 94 11.54 -1.76 4.25
C ARG A 94 10.50 -2.26 3.23
N ASP A 95 10.76 -3.35 2.52
CA ASP A 95 9.85 -3.94 1.54
C ASP A 95 8.54 -4.42 2.17
N ALA A 96 8.52 -4.65 3.49
CA ALA A 96 7.31 -4.99 4.23
C ALA A 96 6.31 -3.83 4.40
N TRP A 97 6.62 -2.64 3.88
CA TRP A 97 5.67 -1.52 3.85
C TRP A 97 4.44 -1.87 3.02
N ASP A 98 3.28 -1.46 3.51
CA ASP A 98 1.99 -1.75 2.91
C ASP A 98 1.90 -1.24 1.48
N MET A 99 2.59 -0.14 1.12
CA MET A 99 2.60 0.38 -0.26
C MET A 99 3.22 -0.60 -1.25
N TYR A 100 4.36 -1.21 -0.90
CA TYR A 100 5.02 -2.17 -1.78
C TYR A 100 4.20 -3.43 -1.93
N VAL A 101 3.66 -3.93 -0.81
CA VAL A 101 2.76 -5.09 -0.81
C VAL A 101 1.49 -4.81 -1.61
N TRP A 102 0.96 -3.59 -1.56
CA TRP A 102 -0.24 -3.19 -2.30
C TRP A 102 0.00 -3.15 -3.81
N TYR A 103 1.08 -2.52 -4.27
CA TYR A 103 1.44 -2.51 -5.69
C TYR A 103 1.75 -3.91 -6.22
N ALA A 104 2.52 -4.71 -5.46
CA ALA A 104 2.81 -6.09 -5.85
C ALA A 104 1.54 -6.97 -5.89
N LEU A 105 0.55 -6.69 -5.02
CA LEU A 105 -0.75 -7.34 -5.08
C LEU A 105 -1.55 -6.92 -6.33
N ALA A 106 -1.57 -5.63 -6.66
CA ALA A 106 -2.24 -5.13 -7.87
C ALA A 106 -1.68 -5.81 -9.13
N GLU A 107 -0.36 -5.88 -9.26
CA GLU A 107 0.33 -6.58 -10.34
C GLU A 107 -0.06 -8.07 -10.40
N ARG A 108 -0.10 -8.74 -9.25
CA ARG A 108 -0.52 -10.14 -9.19
C ARG A 108 -1.95 -10.33 -9.67
N LEU A 109 -2.86 -9.43 -9.29
CA LEU A 109 -4.27 -9.52 -9.67
C LEU A 109 -4.47 -9.24 -11.15
N ALA A 110 -3.76 -8.26 -11.72
CA ALA A 110 -3.74 -7.98 -13.14
C ALA A 110 -3.30 -9.21 -13.96
N ARG A 111 -2.20 -9.86 -13.57
CA ARG A 111 -1.72 -11.10 -14.21
C ARG A 111 -2.69 -12.28 -14.10
N LEU A 112 -3.55 -12.29 -13.08
CA LEU A 112 -4.62 -13.27 -12.93
C LEU A 112 -5.90 -12.90 -13.70
N GLY A 113 -5.87 -11.82 -14.48
CA GLY A 113 -6.97 -11.35 -15.32
C GLY A 113 -8.04 -10.55 -14.58
N PHE A 114 -7.74 -10.00 -13.41
CA PHE A 114 -8.64 -9.08 -12.71
C PHE A 114 -8.32 -7.64 -13.06
N ASP A 115 -9.34 -6.78 -13.15
CA ASP A 115 -9.12 -5.33 -13.13
C ASP A 115 -8.58 -4.90 -11.76
N ALA A 116 -7.38 -4.33 -11.77
CA ALA A 116 -6.65 -3.88 -10.59
C ALA A 116 -6.26 -2.39 -10.67
N GLU A 117 -6.62 -1.66 -11.74
CA GLU A 117 -6.21 -0.26 -11.94
C GLU A 117 -6.75 0.63 -10.82
N TRP A 118 -7.98 0.35 -10.37
CA TRP A 118 -8.63 1.04 -9.24
C TRP A 118 -7.78 1.06 -7.97
N MET A 119 -6.87 0.10 -7.77
CA MET A 119 -6.01 0.03 -6.58
C MET A 119 -5.06 1.23 -6.48
N ASN A 120 -4.63 1.81 -7.61
CA ASN A 120 -3.71 2.95 -7.64
C ASN A 120 -4.32 4.20 -6.99
N ALA A 121 -5.65 4.32 -7.02
CA ALA A 121 -6.37 5.42 -6.38
C ALA A 121 -6.49 5.29 -4.85
N HIS A 122 -6.02 4.20 -4.24
CA HIS A 122 -6.16 3.92 -2.80
C HIS A 122 -4.83 3.73 -2.08
N ILE A 123 -3.75 4.27 -2.66
CA ILE A 123 -2.39 4.25 -2.12
C ILE A 123 -1.68 5.58 -2.41
N GLU A 124 -0.78 5.98 -1.51
CA GLU A 124 0.06 7.18 -1.67
C GLU A 124 1.53 6.73 -1.62
N PRO A 125 2.30 6.87 -2.73
CA PRO A 125 3.75 6.65 -2.71
C PRO A 125 4.44 7.48 -1.63
N ARG A 126 5.44 6.88 -0.98
CA ARG A 126 6.24 7.54 0.07
C ARG A 126 7.71 7.33 -0.19
N CYS A 127 8.53 8.28 0.27
CA CYS A 127 9.97 8.16 0.17
C CYS A 127 10.45 6.85 0.83
N PRO A 128 11.16 5.98 0.09
CA PRO A 128 11.70 4.71 0.61
C PRO A 128 12.64 4.87 1.82
N GLN A 129 13.27 6.04 1.94
CA GLN A 129 14.27 6.32 2.97
C GLN A 129 13.65 6.83 4.28
N CYS A 130 12.76 7.83 4.21
CA CYS A 130 12.22 8.50 5.41
C CYS A 130 10.70 8.34 5.59
N SER A 131 9.99 7.69 4.66
CA SER A 131 8.52 7.60 4.61
C SER A 131 7.78 8.94 4.42
N GLY A 132 8.52 10.02 4.13
CA GLY A 132 7.99 11.34 3.80
C GLY A 132 7.13 11.31 2.54
N ARG A 133 6.31 12.35 2.36
CA ARG A 133 5.55 12.54 1.13
C ARG A 133 6.49 12.81 -0.04
N LEU A 134 6.14 12.33 -1.22
CA LEU A 134 6.83 12.73 -2.44
C LEU A 134 6.27 14.05 -2.97
N LYS A 135 7.12 14.85 -3.59
CA LYS A 135 6.73 15.96 -4.48
C LYS A 135 6.91 15.46 -5.91
N TYR A 136 5.96 15.76 -6.77
CA TYR A 136 5.99 15.33 -8.15
C TYR A 136 6.43 16.48 -9.05
N GLU A 137 7.38 16.21 -9.93
CA GLU A 137 7.87 17.15 -10.93
C GLU A 137 7.75 16.50 -12.30
N GLN A 138 7.16 17.22 -13.26
CA GLN A 138 7.12 16.79 -14.66
C GLN A 138 8.34 17.36 -15.37
N LEU A 139 9.14 16.47 -15.96
CA LEU A 139 10.31 16.82 -16.74
C LEU A 139 9.90 17.24 -18.17
N ALA A 140 10.85 17.84 -18.90
CA ALA A 140 10.61 18.32 -20.27
C ALA A 140 10.24 17.21 -21.28
N CYS A 141 10.46 15.95 -20.94
CA CYS A 141 10.12 14.76 -21.72
C CYS A 141 8.77 14.14 -21.34
N ASP A 142 7.90 14.85 -20.61
CA ASP A 142 6.64 14.34 -20.03
C ASP A 142 6.80 13.23 -18.99
N GLU A 143 8.03 12.92 -18.60
CA GLU A 143 8.33 12.00 -17.52
C GLU A 143 8.00 12.64 -16.17
N ILE A 144 7.31 11.90 -15.30
CA ILE A 144 6.99 12.33 -13.94
C ILE A 144 7.95 11.63 -12.98
N ILE A 145 8.72 12.43 -12.23
CA ILE A 145 9.57 11.95 -11.15
C ILE A 145 8.96 12.32 -9.80
N GLY A 146 9.26 11.51 -8.78
CA GLY A 146 8.84 11.74 -7.40
C GLY A 146 10.03 11.98 -6.49
N ILE A 147 10.25 13.23 -6.10
CA ILE A 147 11.35 13.59 -5.19
C ILE A 147 10.91 13.56 -3.73
N CYS A 148 11.84 13.31 -2.81
CA CYS A 148 11.52 13.33 -1.38
C CYS A 148 11.15 14.75 -0.91
N GLY A 149 9.92 14.93 -0.42
CA GLY A 149 9.46 16.24 0.04
C GLY A 149 10.12 16.74 1.32
N THR A 150 10.70 15.83 2.11
CA THR A 150 11.46 16.12 3.34
C THR A 150 12.95 16.30 3.06
N ASP A 151 13.41 16.01 1.85
CA ASP A 151 14.81 16.13 1.45
C ASP A 151 15.77 15.35 2.37
N CYS A 152 15.45 14.09 2.66
CA CYS A 152 16.20 13.30 3.63
C CYS A 152 17.57 12.80 3.15
N THR A 153 17.89 12.99 1.87
CA THR A 153 19.10 12.47 1.21
C THR A 153 19.88 13.53 0.45
N ASP A 154 19.36 14.77 0.34
CA ASP A 154 20.01 15.92 -0.34
C ASP A 154 20.45 15.65 -1.79
N ASP A 155 19.82 14.68 -2.46
CA ASP A 155 20.20 14.22 -3.80
C ASP A 155 19.12 14.49 -4.86
N ARG A 156 17.91 14.87 -4.44
CA ARG A 156 16.72 15.04 -5.31
C ARG A 156 16.47 13.88 -6.29
N SER A 157 16.97 12.68 -5.97
CA SER A 157 16.83 11.49 -6.84
C SER A 157 15.36 11.10 -7.01
N ASP A 158 15.02 10.51 -8.16
CA ASP A 158 13.69 9.96 -8.39
C ASP A 158 13.45 8.76 -7.46
N ARG A 159 12.43 8.89 -6.61
CA ARG A 159 12.01 7.83 -5.68
C ARG A 159 10.97 6.91 -6.31
N LEU A 160 10.39 7.26 -7.45
CA LEU A 160 9.44 6.38 -8.13
C LEU A 160 10.17 5.18 -8.73
N GLU A 161 11.34 5.37 -9.33
CA GLU A 161 12.19 4.27 -9.79
C GLU A 161 12.53 3.28 -8.66
N GLU A 162 13.06 3.76 -7.53
CA GLU A 162 13.37 2.93 -6.35
C GLU A 162 12.13 2.17 -5.83
N ILE A 163 10.95 2.79 -5.89
CA ILE A 163 9.69 2.12 -5.53
C ILE A 163 9.34 1.02 -6.53
N ARG A 164 9.44 1.27 -7.83
CA ARG A 164 9.16 0.29 -8.89
C ARG A 164 10.08 -0.92 -8.77
N GLU A 165 11.38 -0.69 -8.58
CA GLU A 165 12.38 -1.75 -8.35
C GLU A 165 12.06 -2.58 -7.10
N THR A 166 11.74 -1.92 -5.99
CA THR A 166 11.38 -2.61 -4.73
C THR A 166 10.13 -3.49 -4.91
N VAL A 167 9.14 -3.00 -5.65
CA VAL A 167 7.92 -3.76 -5.97
C VAL A 167 8.24 -4.96 -6.85
N ALA A 168 9.04 -4.75 -7.90
CA ALA A 168 9.44 -5.79 -8.85
C ALA A 168 10.23 -6.91 -8.17
N ASP A 169 11.19 -6.56 -7.31
CA ASP A 169 11.98 -7.51 -6.53
C ASP A 169 11.09 -8.28 -5.54
N LEU A 170 10.24 -7.58 -4.78
CA LEU A 170 9.30 -8.24 -3.86
C LEU A 170 8.37 -9.21 -4.60
N TYR A 171 7.82 -8.80 -5.74
CA TYR A 171 6.95 -9.63 -6.55
C TYR A 171 7.70 -10.86 -7.07
N SER A 172 8.89 -10.68 -7.63
CA SER A 172 9.71 -11.75 -8.18
C SER A 172 10.08 -12.77 -7.12
N ARG A 173 10.58 -12.32 -5.96
CA ARG A 173 10.86 -13.22 -4.82
C ARG A 173 9.61 -13.92 -4.31
N ALA A 174 8.46 -13.24 -4.33
CA ALA A 174 7.22 -13.83 -3.88
C ALA A 174 6.75 -14.91 -4.85
N PHE A 175 6.88 -14.76 -6.17
CA PHE A 175 6.25 -15.64 -7.16
C PHE A 175 7.22 -16.32 -8.15
N ALA A 176 8.53 -16.34 -7.86
CA ALA A 176 9.57 -16.91 -8.72
C ALA A 176 9.27 -18.35 -9.20
N GLU A 177 8.72 -19.19 -8.35
CA GLU A 177 8.40 -20.59 -8.67
C GLU A 177 7.25 -20.76 -9.67
N GLU A 178 6.41 -19.74 -9.83
CA GLU A 178 5.33 -19.72 -10.82
C GLU A 178 5.78 -19.09 -12.15
N SER A 179 6.96 -18.45 -12.13
CA SER A 179 7.49 -17.61 -13.20
C SER A 179 8.58 -18.37 -13.95
N GLY A 180 8.20 -19.40 -14.70
CA GLY A 180 9.06 -19.98 -15.75
C GLY A 180 9.28 -19.04 -16.95
N GLU A 181 8.79 -17.81 -16.86
CA GLU A 181 8.91 -16.73 -17.84
C GLU A 181 9.56 -15.52 -17.12
N GLN A 182 10.80 -15.20 -17.50
CA GLN A 182 11.56 -14.06 -16.98
C GLN A 182 10.88 -12.75 -17.42
N LEU A 183 10.61 -11.86 -16.47
CA LEU A 183 9.99 -10.55 -16.73
C LEU A 183 11.07 -9.46 -16.71
N SER A 184 11.02 -8.55 -17.68
CA SER A 184 11.88 -7.36 -17.70
C SER A 184 11.22 -6.19 -16.96
N ALA A 185 12.02 -5.24 -16.50
CA ALA A 185 11.56 -4.03 -15.80
C ALA A 185 10.62 -3.16 -16.66
N ASP A 186 10.69 -3.28 -17.98
CA ASP A 186 9.91 -2.47 -18.92
C ASP A 186 8.41 -2.84 -18.96
N ASP A 187 8.05 -4.08 -18.60
CA ASP A 187 6.65 -4.50 -18.56
C ASP A 187 5.87 -3.90 -17.38
N LEU A 188 6.58 -3.33 -16.39
CA LEU A 188 6.01 -2.71 -15.20
C LEU A 188 5.77 -1.20 -15.35
N VAL A 189 6.03 -0.62 -16.54
CA VAL A 189 6.09 0.83 -16.73
C VAL A 189 4.73 1.52 -16.80
N ARG A 190 3.60 0.81 -16.89
CA ARG A 190 2.25 1.40 -17.03
C ARG A 190 1.54 1.76 -15.71
N LEU A 191 2.30 2.09 -14.67
CA LEU A 191 1.80 2.74 -13.44
C LEU A 191 1.86 4.26 -13.56
#